data_AF-A0A7S1EYT9-F1
#
_entry.id   AF-A0A7S1EYT9-F1
#
_cell.length_a   1.000
_cell.length_b   1.000
_cell.length_c   1.000
_cell.angle_alpha   90.00
_cell.angle_beta   90.00
_cell.angle_gamma   90.00
#
_symmetry.space_group_name_H-M   'P 1'
#
loop_
_entity.id
_entity.type
_entity.pdbx_description
1 polymer ?
#
loop_
_entity_poly.entity_id
_entity_poly.type
_entity_poly.pdbx_seq_one_letter_code
_entity_poly.pdbx_strand_id
1 'polypeptide(L)'
;MEECTDVRLADLLVCGGCCCVVTSIFCKTPDCFGCKNESLVCCWQCESACCKPAGKDNLDHKACICYEGGNYCVRPTTCCQCQSQECCIDYRCAFPCTDKVPCIFTILPFCVCGADWGLKIVCCKKGGDIITRLDSSKTVVEGIVMGAPHQQDMLGI
;
A
#
# COMPACT_ATOMS: atom_id res chain seq x y z
N MET A 1 -15.14 1.50 -8.50
CA MET A 1 -15.34 1.18 -7.07
C MET A 1 -14.23 1.90 -6.34
N GLU A 2 -14.53 2.95 -5.58
CA GLU A 2 -13.49 3.68 -4.84
C GLU A 2 -12.98 2.73 -3.74
N GLU A 3 -11.80 2.16 -3.96
CA GLU A 3 -11.26 1.14 -3.08
C GLU A 3 -10.99 1.75 -1.71
N CYS A 4 -11.79 1.35 -0.72
CA CYS A 4 -11.66 1.76 0.68
C CYS A 4 -10.35 1.28 1.35
N THR A 5 -9.36 0.85 0.57
CA THR A 5 -8.22 0.02 0.99
C THR A 5 -6.86 0.57 0.57
N ASP A 6 -6.77 1.53 -0.36
CA ASP A 6 -5.48 2.19 -0.65
C ASP A 6 -5.24 3.31 0.38
N VAL A 7 -4.66 2.92 1.51
CA VAL A 7 -4.28 3.88 2.55
C VAL A 7 -3.01 4.60 2.11
N ARG A 8 -2.94 5.92 2.28
CA ARG A 8 -1.74 6.67 1.93
C ARG A 8 -0.69 6.49 3.01
N LEU A 9 0.57 6.26 2.62
CA LEU A 9 1.69 6.20 3.56
C LEU A 9 1.82 7.47 4.41
N ALA A 10 1.41 8.62 3.87
CA ALA A 10 1.40 9.89 4.59
C ALA A 10 0.60 9.84 5.90
N ASP A 11 -0.48 9.05 5.92
CA ASP A 11 -1.43 8.97 7.04
C ASP A 11 -1.04 7.89 8.07
N LEU A 12 -0.07 7.04 7.74
CA LEU A 12 0.33 5.87 8.52
C LEU A 12 1.44 6.20 9.52
N LEU A 13 1.38 5.58 10.70
CA LEU A 13 2.43 5.69 11.71
C LEU A 13 3.60 4.78 11.33
N VAL A 14 4.76 5.36 11.01
CA VAL A 14 5.92 4.55 10.58
C VAL A 14 6.50 3.81 11.80
N CYS A 15 6.55 2.48 11.69
CA CYS A 15 7.06 1.59 12.74
C CYS A 15 8.49 1.12 12.45
N GLY A 16 8.82 0.84 11.20
CA GLY A 16 10.13 0.36 10.79
C GLY A 16 10.43 0.74 9.34
N GLY A 17 11.71 0.89 9.01
CA GLY A 17 12.15 1.10 7.64
C GLY A 17 13.61 0.75 7.45
N CYS A 18 13.91 0.12 6.32
CA CYS A 18 15.27 -0.18 5.88
C CYS A 18 15.37 0.07 4.38
N CYS A 19 15.90 1.23 4.01
CA CYS A 19 16.04 1.67 2.63
C CYS A 19 14.68 1.69 1.91
N CYS A 20 14.50 0.79 0.94
CA CYS A 20 13.32 0.69 0.10
C CYS A 20 12.13 -0.03 0.74
N VAL A 21 12.23 -0.42 2.00
CA VAL A 21 11.20 -1.14 2.75
C VAL A 21 10.70 -0.28 3.90
N VAL A 22 9.38 -0.22 4.04
CA VAL A 22 8.68 0.49 5.11
C VAL A 22 7.64 -0.41 5.73
N THR A 23 7.54 -0.36 7.05
CA THR A 23 6.48 -0.98 7.83
C THR A 23 5.83 0.09 8.69
N SER A 24 4.51 0.18 8.61
CA SER A 24 3.72 1.19 9.27
C SER A 24 2.50 0.58 9.94
N ILE A 25 1.83 1.38 10.77
CA ILE A 25 0.63 0.98 11.49
C ILE A 25 -0.57 1.78 11.01
N PHE A 26 -1.64 1.05 10.69
CA PHE A 26 -2.94 1.54 10.29
C PHE A 26 -4.02 1.06 11.28
N CYS A 27 -4.43 1.91 12.21
CA CYS A 27 -5.43 1.57 13.24
C CYS A 27 -6.77 2.28 13.02
N LYS A 28 -7.34 2.23 11.81
CA LYS A 28 -8.71 2.71 11.55
C LYS A 28 -9.68 1.54 11.50
N THR A 29 -10.50 1.39 12.53
CA THR A 29 -11.56 0.38 12.58
C THR A 29 -12.78 0.84 11.76
N PRO A 30 -13.41 -0.02 10.93
CA PRO A 30 -13.14 -1.44 10.69
C PRO A 30 -12.12 -1.72 9.56
N ASP A 31 -11.66 -0.69 8.85
CA ASP A 31 -10.83 -0.80 7.64
C ASP A 31 -9.46 -1.46 7.88
N CYS A 32 -9.00 -1.51 9.12
CA CYS A 32 -7.78 -2.18 9.54
C CYS A 32 -7.95 -3.70 9.69
N PHE A 33 -9.11 -4.29 9.41
CA PHE A 33 -9.27 -5.75 9.45
C PHE A 33 -9.02 -6.38 8.08
N GLY A 34 -8.62 -7.65 8.11
CA GLY A 34 -8.32 -8.44 6.90
C GLY A 34 -6.99 -8.10 6.27
N CYS A 35 -6.76 -8.66 5.08
CA CYS A 35 -5.55 -8.47 4.31
C CYS A 35 -5.87 -7.87 2.94
N LYS A 36 -4.99 -7.00 2.44
CA LYS A 36 -4.92 -6.60 1.03
C LYS A 36 -3.47 -6.66 0.61
N ASN A 37 -3.18 -7.28 -0.53
CA ASN A 37 -1.83 -7.40 -1.05
C ASN A 37 -1.83 -7.04 -2.53
N GLU A 38 -0.91 -6.16 -2.91
CA GLU A 38 -0.59 -5.78 -4.27
C GLU A 38 0.92 -5.93 -4.44
N SER A 39 1.36 -6.75 -5.38
CA SER A 39 2.77 -6.95 -5.64
C SER A 39 3.06 -7.07 -7.13
N LEU A 40 4.18 -6.49 -7.52
CA LEU A 40 4.79 -6.59 -8.83
C LEU A 40 6.27 -6.92 -8.63
N VAL A 41 6.64 -8.16 -8.93
CA VAL A 41 8.02 -8.64 -8.86
C VAL A 41 8.43 -9.15 -10.23
N CYS A 42 9.31 -8.42 -10.90
CA CYS A 42 9.64 -8.67 -12.31
C CYS A 42 8.37 -8.71 -13.17
N CYS A 43 8.04 -9.86 -13.78
CA CYS A 43 6.84 -10.04 -14.59
C CYS A 43 5.62 -10.56 -13.81
N TRP A 44 5.77 -10.86 -12.51
CA TRP A 44 4.68 -11.39 -11.69
C TRP A 44 3.91 -10.26 -11.03
N GLN A 45 2.65 -10.08 -11.40
CA GLN A 45 1.72 -9.18 -10.72
C GLN A 45 0.70 -10.00 -9.93
N CYS A 46 0.50 -9.68 -8.66
CA CYS A 46 -0.49 -10.29 -7.81
C CYS A 46 -1.30 -9.20 -7.10
N GLU A 47 -2.60 -9.39 -7.05
CA GLU A 47 -3.52 -8.59 -6.26
C GLU A 47 -4.46 -9.53 -5.51
N SER A 48 -4.65 -9.31 -4.21
CA SER A 48 -5.60 -10.10 -3.43
C SER A 48 -6.11 -9.35 -2.21
N ALA A 49 -7.34 -9.65 -1.81
CA ALA A 49 -7.96 -9.21 -0.58
C ALA A 49 -8.59 -10.42 0.15
N CYS A 50 -8.48 -10.46 1.47
CA CYS A 50 -8.96 -11.57 2.28
C CYS A 50 -9.51 -11.05 3.61
N CYS A 51 -10.63 -11.61 4.06
CA CYS A 51 -11.32 -11.20 5.30
C CYS A 51 -11.53 -9.68 5.44
N LYS A 52 -11.68 -8.95 4.32
CA LYS A 52 -11.76 -7.48 4.28
C LYS A 52 -13.22 -7.05 4.41
N PRO A 53 -13.58 -6.03 5.21
CA PRO A 53 -14.92 -5.46 5.16
C PRO A 53 -15.23 -4.97 3.75
N ALA A 54 -16.42 -5.28 3.26
CA ALA A 54 -16.81 -4.83 1.93
C ALA A 54 -17.13 -3.32 1.97
N GLY A 55 -16.74 -2.57 0.93
CA GLY A 55 -16.79 -1.10 0.91
C GLY A 55 -18.21 -0.52 1.04
N LYS A 56 -18.34 0.79 1.26
CA LYS A 56 -19.66 1.44 1.40
C LYS A 56 -20.54 1.34 0.14
N ASP A 57 -19.91 1.18 -1.03
CA ASP A 57 -20.58 1.07 -2.33
C ASP A 57 -20.92 -0.40 -2.69
N ASN A 58 -21.40 -1.19 -1.72
CA ASN A 58 -21.78 -2.58 -1.96
C ASN A 58 -23.17 -2.67 -2.59
N LEU A 59 -23.23 -2.60 -3.93
CA LEU A 59 -24.43 -2.91 -4.70
C LEU A 59 -24.93 -4.35 -4.44
N ASP A 60 -24.00 -5.27 -4.15
CA ASP A 60 -24.30 -6.70 -3.91
C ASP A 60 -24.67 -7.02 -2.45
N HIS A 61 -24.77 -6.02 -1.55
CA HIS A 61 -25.00 -6.21 -0.11
C HIS A 61 -24.04 -7.20 0.58
N LYS A 62 -22.81 -7.35 0.05
CA LYS A 62 -21.77 -8.19 0.65
C LYS A 62 -21.34 -7.61 2.01
N ALA A 63 -21.17 -8.45 3.01
CA ALA A 63 -20.71 -8.01 4.34
C ALA A 63 -19.17 -7.94 4.41
N CYS A 64 -18.50 -8.94 3.86
CA CYS A 64 -17.04 -9.01 3.79
C CYS A 64 -16.58 -9.79 2.55
N ILE A 65 -15.36 -9.49 2.12
CA ILE A 65 -14.61 -10.24 1.11
C ILE A 65 -13.91 -11.38 1.84
N CYS A 66 -14.38 -12.62 1.68
CA CYS A 66 -13.68 -13.78 2.23
C CYS A 66 -12.34 -14.00 1.53
N TYR A 67 -12.37 -13.98 0.20
CA TYR A 67 -11.19 -14.02 -0.65
C TYR A 67 -11.54 -13.47 -2.03
N GLU A 68 -10.68 -12.61 -2.55
CA GLU A 68 -10.71 -12.11 -3.91
C GLU A 68 -9.27 -11.89 -4.35
N GLY A 69 -8.93 -12.22 -5.58
CA GLY A 69 -7.58 -11.96 -6.07
C GLY A 69 -7.28 -12.59 -7.41
N GLY A 70 -6.12 -12.23 -7.95
CA GLY A 70 -5.62 -12.68 -9.24
C GLY A 70 -4.10 -12.62 -9.31
N ASN A 71 -3.54 -13.40 -10.24
CA ASN A 71 -2.13 -13.37 -10.57
C ASN A 71 -2.00 -13.27 -12.09
N TYR A 72 -1.08 -12.42 -12.55
CA TYR A 72 -0.92 -12.10 -13.96
C TYR A 72 0.56 -12.02 -14.32
N CYS A 73 0.87 -12.41 -15.55
CA CYS A 73 2.19 -12.17 -16.14
C CYS A 73 2.12 -10.87 -16.94
N VAL A 74 2.84 -9.84 -16.51
CA VAL A 74 2.85 -8.51 -17.14
C VAL A 74 4.27 -8.09 -17.52
N ARG A 75 4.36 -7.07 -18.39
CA ARG A 75 5.66 -6.49 -18.73
C ARG A 75 6.21 -5.75 -17.51
N PRO A 76 7.42 -6.06 -17.02
CA PRO A 76 8.00 -5.39 -15.87
C PRO A 76 8.21 -3.90 -16.14
N THR A 77 7.73 -3.05 -15.24
CA THR A 77 8.03 -1.60 -15.20
C THR A 77 9.02 -1.24 -14.10
N THR A 78 9.13 -2.08 -13.07
CA THR A 78 10.05 -1.96 -11.93
C THR A 78 10.59 -3.35 -11.56
N CYS A 79 11.64 -3.42 -10.74
CA CYS A 79 12.21 -4.69 -10.29
C CYS A 79 11.34 -5.33 -9.21
N CYS A 80 10.95 -4.55 -8.20
CA CYS A 80 10.09 -4.99 -7.12
C CYS A 80 9.22 -3.83 -6.64
N GLN A 81 7.94 -4.07 -6.47
CA GLN A 81 7.01 -3.19 -5.78
C GLN A 81 6.00 -4.04 -5.03
N CYS A 82 5.83 -3.82 -3.74
CA CYS A 82 4.87 -4.54 -2.92
C CYS A 82 4.19 -3.56 -1.97
N GLN A 83 2.90 -3.77 -1.77
CA GLN A 83 2.07 -3.11 -0.78
C GLN A 83 1.16 -4.20 -0.19
N SER A 84 1.43 -4.57 1.05
CA SER A 84 0.63 -5.53 1.79
C SER A 84 0.13 -4.89 3.08
N GLN A 85 -1.17 -4.86 3.26
CA GLN A 85 -1.80 -4.58 4.53
C GLN A 85 -2.24 -5.90 5.15
N GLU A 86 -1.75 -6.21 6.35
CA GLU A 86 -2.17 -7.34 7.16
C GLU A 86 -2.73 -6.82 8.48
N CYS A 87 -4.05 -6.78 8.56
CA CYS A 87 -4.77 -6.12 9.63
C CYS A 87 -4.28 -4.66 9.82
N CYS A 88 -3.73 -4.37 11.01
CA CYS A 88 -3.23 -3.05 11.37
C CYS A 88 -1.80 -2.77 10.87
N ILE A 89 -1.14 -3.75 10.26
CA ILE A 89 0.22 -3.61 9.76
C ILE A 89 0.15 -3.31 8.27
N ASP A 90 0.85 -2.27 7.84
CA ASP A 90 1.07 -1.93 6.44
C ASP A 90 2.55 -2.11 6.12
N TYR A 91 2.83 -2.88 5.09
CA TYR A 91 4.15 -3.18 4.58
C TYR A 91 4.24 -2.68 3.14
N ARG A 92 5.29 -1.92 2.84
CA ARG A 92 5.55 -1.45 1.48
C ARG A 92 7.01 -1.65 1.13
N CYS A 93 7.26 -2.07 -0.11
CA CYS A 93 8.59 -2.02 -0.68
C CYS A 93 8.57 -1.54 -2.13
N ALA A 94 9.63 -0.86 -2.57
CA ALA A 94 9.85 -0.59 -3.98
C ALA A 94 11.34 -0.47 -4.30
N PHE A 95 11.83 -1.28 -5.22
CA PHE A 95 13.20 -1.23 -5.71
C PHE A 95 13.22 -0.99 -7.24
N PRO A 96 13.78 0.15 -7.72
CA PRO A 96 14.28 1.28 -6.93
C PRO A 96 13.16 2.01 -6.16
N CYS A 97 13.52 2.83 -5.17
CA CYS A 97 12.54 3.61 -4.40
C CYS A 97 11.70 4.50 -5.33
N THR A 98 10.41 4.60 -5.05
CA THR A 98 9.45 5.34 -5.86
C THR A 98 8.87 6.51 -5.08
N ASP A 99 8.05 7.34 -5.73
CA ASP A 99 7.36 8.41 -5.04
C ASP A 99 6.41 7.91 -3.93
N LYS A 100 5.86 6.71 -4.12
CA LYS A 100 4.97 6.05 -3.14
C LYS A 100 5.73 5.40 -1.98
N VAL A 101 6.93 4.87 -2.22
CA VAL A 101 7.76 4.19 -1.21
C VAL A 101 9.10 4.93 -1.04
N PRO A 102 9.19 5.83 -0.05
CA PRO A 102 10.40 6.59 0.21
C PRO A 102 11.51 5.71 0.78
N CYS A 103 12.75 6.21 0.69
CA CYS A 103 13.86 5.62 1.42
C CYS A 103 13.76 5.99 2.91
N ILE A 104 13.54 5.03 3.80
CA ILE A 104 13.46 5.24 5.25
C ILE A 104 14.45 4.34 5.99
N PHE A 105 15.06 4.88 7.03
CA PHE A 105 15.94 4.13 7.93
C PHE A 105 15.55 4.36 9.38
N THR A 106 15.25 3.26 10.08
CA THR A 106 14.93 3.24 11.52
C THR A 106 15.96 2.44 12.29
N ILE A 107 16.36 2.93 13.47
CA ILE A 107 17.26 2.19 14.37
C ILE A 107 16.47 1.42 15.43
N LEU A 108 15.34 1.97 15.88
CA LEU A 108 14.41 1.36 16.81
C LEU A 108 12.99 1.43 16.25
N PRO A 109 12.06 0.58 16.72
CA PRO A 109 10.66 0.72 16.37
C PRO A 109 10.17 2.15 16.61
N PHE A 110 9.46 2.71 15.64
CA PHE A 110 8.94 4.08 15.62
C PHE A 110 9.98 5.20 15.62
N CYS A 111 11.28 4.90 15.63
CA CYS A 111 12.37 5.87 15.63
C CYS A 111 12.99 5.93 14.23
N VAL A 112 12.52 6.88 13.43
CA VAL A 112 13.10 7.19 12.12
C VAL A 112 14.34 8.04 12.35
N CYS A 113 15.44 7.67 11.71
CA CYS A 113 16.72 8.37 11.76
C CYS A 113 17.14 8.91 10.39
N GLY A 114 16.67 8.29 9.31
CA GLY A 114 16.87 8.76 7.94
C GLY A 114 15.59 8.65 7.13
N ALA A 115 15.31 9.65 6.31
CA ALA A 115 14.18 9.64 5.40
C ALA A 115 14.51 10.50 4.17
N ASP A 116 14.14 10.01 2.98
CA ASP A 116 14.40 10.65 1.68
C ASP A 116 15.87 11.09 1.52
N TRP A 117 16.81 10.18 1.80
CA TRP A 117 18.25 10.43 1.69
C TRP A 117 18.79 11.54 2.59
N GLY A 118 18.00 12.01 3.56
CA GLY A 118 18.39 12.99 4.57
C GLY A 118 18.34 12.42 5.98
N LEU A 119 19.14 13.02 6.88
CA LEU A 119 19.09 12.72 8.31
C LEU A 119 17.85 13.37 8.93
N LYS A 120 16.96 12.57 9.52
CA LYS A 120 15.76 13.03 10.22
C LYS A 120 15.51 12.13 11.41
N ILE A 121 15.71 12.65 12.61
CA ILE A 121 15.52 11.92 13.86
C ILE A 121 14.17 12.31 14.46
N VAL A 122 13.19 11.44 14.30
CA VAL A 122 11.83 11.64 14.81
C VAL A 122 11.23 10.34 15.31
N CYS A 123 10.43 10.44 16.37
CA CYS A 123 9.79 9.29 17.01
C CYS A 123 8.26 9.39 16.91
N CYS A 124 7.61 8.25 16.66
CA CYS A 124 6.14 8.12 16.68
C CYS A 124 5.43 9.13 15.75
N LYS A 125 5.99 9.34 14.55
CA LYS A 125 5.45 10.27 13.54
C LYS A 125 4.84 9.55 12.36
N LYS A 126 3.85 10.20 11.74
CA LYS A 126 3.24 9.72 10.52
C LYS A 126 4.16 9.95 9.34
N GLY A 127 3.99 9.20 8.25
CA GLY A 127 4.77 9.36 7.03
C GLY A 127 4.82 10.81 6.52
N GLY A 128 3.68 11.52 6.54
CA GLY A 128 3.58 12.91 6.08
C GLY A 128 4.34 13.91 6.96
N ASP A 129 4.43 13.65 8.27
CA ASP A 129 5.20 14.48 9.21
C ASP A 129 6.71 14.29 9.02
N ILE A 130 7.13 13.09 8.60
CA ILE A 130 8.54 12.75 8.35
C ILE A 130 8.95 13.30 6.97
N ILE A 131 8.08 13.14 5.98
CA ILE A 131 8.35 13.43 4.58
C ILE A 131 7.24 14.32 4.02
N THR A 132 7.54 15.61 3.91
CA THR A 132 6.60 16.65 3.47
C THR A 132 6.07 16.43 2.05
N ARG A 133 6.84 15.80 1.15
CA ARG A 133 6.36 15.49 -0.21
C ARG A 133 5.23 14.47 -0.21
N LEU A 134 5.15 13.57 0.78
CA LEU A 134 4.06 12.59 0.88
C LEU A 134 2.72 13.27 1.20
N ASP A 135 2.72 14.40 1.90
CA ASP A 135 1.48 15.16 2.16
C ASP A 135 1.12 16.11 1.01
N SER A 136 2.12 16.51 0.20
CA SER A 136 1.97 17.41 -0.95
C SER A 136 1.38 16.71 -2.19
N SER A 137 1.44 15.38 -2.27
CA SER A 137 0.81 14.57 -3.33
C SER A 137 -0.72 14.57 -3.30
N LYS A 138 -1.37 15.54 -2.62
CA LYS A 138 -2.81 15.83 -2.73
C LYS A 138 -3.22 16.28 -4.15
N THR A 139 -2.26 16.61 -5.01
CA THR A 139 -2.50 17.07 -6.39
C THR A 139 -2.16 15.96 -7.39
N VAL A 140 -3.19 15.24 -7.82
CA VAL A 140 -3.36 14.50 -9.10
C VAL A 140 -2.09 14.03 -9.80
N VAL A 141 -1.83 12.72 -9.80
CA VAL A 141 -1.26 12.03 -10.97
C VAL A 141 -1.93 10.67 -11.11
N GLU A 142 -2.66 10.50 -12.21
CA GLU A 142 -3.08 9.22 -12.80
C GLU A 142 -1.83 8.37 -13.07
N GLY A 143 -1.35 7.65 -12.07
CA GLY A 143 -0.55 6.48 -12.30
C GLY A 143 -1.50 5.38 -12.74
N ILE A 144 -1.53 5.06 -14.03
CA ILE A 144 -2.21 3.86 -14.55
C ILE A 144 -1.49 2.65 -13.95
N VAL A 145 -1.84 2.29 -12.71
CA VAL A 145 -1.92 0.89 -12.36
C VAL A 145 -3.18 0.45 -13.09
N MET A 146 -3.04 -0.25 -14.21
CA MET A 146 -4.17 -0.97 -14.75
C MET A 146 -4.59 -1.93 -13.63
N GLY A 147 -5.66 -1.59 -12.92
CA GLY A 147 -6.31 -2.52 -12.01
C GLY A 147 -6.54 -3.81 -12.77
N ALA A 148 -6.34 -4.94 -12.11
CA ALA A 148 -6.60 -6.21 -12.75
C ALA A 148 -8.05 -6.20 -13.30
N PRO A 149 -8.27 -6.57 -14.58
CA PRO A 149 -9.62 -6.66 -15.11
C PRO A 149 -10.42 -7.63 -14.24
N HIS A 150 -11.58 -7.17 -13.77
CA HIS A 150 -12.42 -7.91 -12.86
C HIS A 150 -12.93 -9.16 -13.59
N GLN A 151 -13.02 -10.31 -12.91
CA GLN A 151 -13.40 -11.58 -13.55
C GLN A 151 -14.78 -11.52 -14.26
N GLN A 152 -15.62 -10.54 -13.91
CA GLN A 152 -16.92 -10.28 -14.55
C GLN A 152 -16.80 -9.67 -15.96
N ASP A 153 -15.70 -8.99 -16.29
CA ASP A 153 -15.49 -8.39 -17.62
C ASP A 153 -15.08 -9.41 -18.69
N MET A 154 -14.81 -10.66 -18.30
CA MET A 154 -14.42 -11.74 -19.23
C MET A 154 -15.58 -12.66 -19.66
N LEU A 155 -16.79 -12.45 -19.12
CA LEU A 155 -18.00 -13.22 -19.50
C LEU A 155 -18.89 -12.46 -20.51
N GLY A 156 -18.28 -11.59 -21.33
CA GLY A 156 -18.91 -11.06 -22.54
C GLY A 156 -19.02 -12.13 -23.63
N ILE A 157 -20.00 -13.03 -23.47
CA ILE A 157 -20.69 -13.72 -24.58
C ILE A 157 -22.09 -13.15 -24.65
#